data_AF-A0A925Q537-F1
#
_entry.id   AF-A0A925Q537-F1
#
_cell.length_a   1.000
_cell.length_b   1.000
_cell.length_c   1.000
_cell.angle_alpha   90.00
_cell.angle_beta   90.00
_cell.angle_gamma   90.00
#
_symmetry.space_group_name_H-M   'P 1'
#
loop_
_entity.id
_entity.type
_entity.pdbx_description
1 polymer ?
#
loop_
_entity_poly.entity_id
_entity_poly.type
_entity_poly.pdbx_seq_one_letter_code
_entity_poly.pdbx_strand_id
1 'polypeptide(L)'
;MATGLVIHIASGQDKHTEVLTGEHLRIGTCDDCDLRLRLSSLPKDAGNDGVILELTRTNGSYRVIAFDHSLDLKHNGESLRDGSEIEDGDEVRIARSNLLLTFYPIRSLPAVVSPATHEAHIAPFIEQAAIESAATARRDDAKVFLREFTRELVREINPSTKLIAFAIALALVGGVLYIGFSMYKEMQRSRKIIDDQRAQLTSMRTEVSKTNETINDLGRSNKEIRDSLSLAVKLRSDYGNGVCLIAGSFYYVEAGTGRPLRSAETQVNESGEVVQTSDESTALTPEGKAAVAEFPFVGTGFYVGDGFVITNRHIAQPWLADERAQSLVSGVRGQPRLKKLHAYFPDHSKPIPLKFKMSGGRNDVAVLTLDLKDLPSAVPVLPLETEEDVVAVGTPVVMMGYPLGPDRLLALMDDAESRSIQQRYGTLDALLAYFAESRRIQPQTTQGNITDVNKGRIAYDARTAEGGSGAPVFGQLGHVIGVNFAISTESQASNFAVPIQYGIELLQRAGWKYTPPTESKEPENAPPPPK
;
A
#
# COMPACT_ATOMS: atom_id res chain seq x y z
N MET A 1 -23.52 29.06 5.37
CA MET A 1 -23.53 28.47 4.01
C MET A 1 -23.28 26.98 4.17
N ALA A 2 -23.95 26.11 3.40
CA ALA A 2 -23.76 24.66 3.58
C ALA A 2 -22.37 24.26 3.07
N THR A 3 -21.46 23.70 3.88
CA THR A 3 -20.06 23.35 3.49
C THR A 3 -19.92 21.95 2.90
N GLY A 4 -21.02 21.19 2.86
CA GLY A 4 -21.10 19.84 2.32
C GLY A 4 -22.53 19.33 2.45
N LEU A 5 -22.76 18.08 2.06
CA LEU A 5 -24.06 17.43 2.02
C LEU A 5 -23.94 16.04 2.65
N VAL A 6 -24.71 15.78 3.71
CA VAL A 6 -24.88 14.43 4.24
C VAL A 6 -26.07 13.79 3.54
N ILE A 7 -25.89 12.56 3.05
CA ILE A 7 -26.93 11.79 2.37
C ILE A 7 -27.15 10.50 3.15
N HIS A 8 -28.35 10.32 3.70
CA HIS A 8 -28.81 9.04 4.22
C HIS A 8 -29.44 8.24 3.08
N ILE A 9 -28.92 7.04 2.85
CA ILE A 9 -29.34 6.15 1.77
C ILE A 9 -30.01 4.96 2.43
N ALA A 10 -31.29 4.75 2.13
CA ALA A 10 -32.04 3.59 2.58
C ALA A 10 -32.51 2.80 1.36
N SER A 11 -32.18 1.50 1.31
CA SER A 11 -32.66 0.57 0.29
C SER A 11 -33.15 -0.70 0.97
N GLY A 12 -34.44 -0.77 1.30
CA GLY A 12 -35.00 -1.88 2.06
C GLY A 12 -34.50 -1.89 3.51
N GLN A 13 -33.72 -2.90 3.90
CA GLN A 13 -33.14 -3.01 5.26
C GLN A 13 -31.74 -2.37 5.36
N ASP A 14 -31.09 -2.11 4.23
CA ASP A 14 -29.75 -1.53 4.20
C ASP A 14 -29.85 -0.01 4.38
N LYS A 15 -29.09 0.52 5.34
CA LYS A 15 -28.97 1.96 5.60
C LYS A 15 -27.50 2.36 5.55
N HIS A 16 -27.20 3.39 4.80
CA HIS A 16 -25.86 3.96 4.69
C HIS A 16 -25.93 5.49 4.84
N THR A 17 -24.84 6.09 5.29
CA THR A 17 -24.72 7.54 5.43
C THR A 17 -23.44 7.97 4.79
N GLU A 18 -23.53 8.90 3.85
CA GLU A 18 -22.36 9.41 3.14
C GLU A 18 -22.27 10.92 3.29
N VAL A 19 -21.04 11.44 3.33
CA VAL A 19 -20.77 12.87 3.49
C VAL A 19 -19.96 13.34 2.30
N LEU A 20 -20.55 14.23 1.50
CA LEU A 20 -19.95 14.75 0.27
C LEU A 20 -19.67 16.25 0.43
N THR A 21 -18.51 16.71 -0.03
CA THR A 21 -18.08 18.12 0.09
C THR A 21 -17.87 18.82 -1.24
N GLY A 22 -18.09 18.10 -2.36
CA GLY A 22 -17.93 18.64 -3.71
C GLY A 22 -18.93 19.74 -4.07
N GLU A 23 -18.53 20.63 -4.97
CA GLU A 23 -19.39 21.68 -5.54
C GLU A 23 -20.34 21.11 -6.62
N HIS A 24 -19.93 20.04 -7.30
CA HIS A 24 -20.75 19.28 -8.26
C HIS A 24 -20.74 17.83 -7.80
N LEU A 25 -21.91 17.23 -7.63
CA LEU A 25 -22.09 15.87 -7.10
C LEU A 25 -22.89 15.03 -8.09
N ARG A 26 -22.34 13.88 -8.45
CA ARG A 26 -22.96 12.88 -9.32
C ARG A 26 -23.35 11.65 -8.52
N ILE A 27 -24.61 11.28 -8.58
CA ILE A 27 -25.17 10.12 -7.88
C ILE A 27 -25.67 9.13 -8.94
N GLY A 28 -25.18 7.89 -8.93
CA GLY A 28 -25.54 6.91 -9.97
C GLY A 28 -24.78 5.59 -9.86
N THR A 29 -24.78 4.79 -10.93
CA THR A 29 -24.07 3.49 -11.00
C THR A 29 -22.66 3.59 -11.58
N CYS A 30 -22.33 4.75 -12.14
CA CYS A 30 -21.10 5.03 -12.88
C CYS A 30 -19.83 4.96 -12.03
N ASP A 31 -18.70 4.62 -12.66
CA ASP A 31 -17.40 4.57 -11.97
C ASP A 31 -16.88 5.96 -11.57
N ASP A 32 -17.35 7.03 -12.23
CA ASP A 32 -17.00 8.44 -11.96
C ASP A 32 -18.03 9.17 -11.08
N CYS A 33 -19.00 8.45 -10.50
CA CYS A 33 -20.03 9.01 -9.63
C CYS A 33 -19.46 9.27 -8.22
N ASP A 34 -19.70 10.46 -7.65
CA ASP A 34 -19.33 10.80 -6.27
C ASP A 34 -20.05 9.92 -5.24
N LEU A 35 -21.31 9.57 -5.51
CA LEU A 35 -22.06 8.58 -4.74
C LEU A 35 -22.47 7.42 -5.64
N ARG A 36 -21.84 6.26 -5.42
CA ARG A 36 -22.11 5.05 -6.21
C ARG A 36 -23.18 4.17 -5.59
N LEU A 37 -24.28 4.02 -6.30
CA LEU A 37 -25.40 3.16 -5.95
C LEU A 37 -25.22 1.76 -6.55
N ARG A 38 -25.62 0.73 -5.80
CA ARG A 38 -25.62 -0.65 -6.31
C ARG A 38 -26.75 -0.84 -7.31
N LEU A 39 -26.50 -1.53 -8.43
CA LEU A 39 -27.55 -1.87 -9.41
C LEU A 39 -28.74 -2.61 -8.77
N SER A 40 -28.50 -3.41 -7.73
CA SER A 40 -29.56 -4.14 -7.01
C SER A 40 -30.56 -3.22 -6.28
N SER A 41 -30.22 -1.95 -6.06
CA SER A 41 -31.09 -0.95 -5.44
C SER A 41 -31.95 -0.18 -6.46
N LEU A 42 -31.76 -0.43 -7.76
CA LEU A 42 -32.43 0.26 -8.86
C LEU A 42 -33.41 -0.66 -9.59
N PRO A 43 -34.41 -0.11 -10.29
CA PRO A 43 -35.30 -0.89 -11.15
C PRO A 43 -34.50 -1.63 -12.23
N LYS A 44 -34.98 -2.81 -12.67
CA LYS A 44 -34.30 -3.64 -13.68
C LYS A 44 -34.14 -2.98 -15.05
N ASP A 45 -34.88 -1.90 -15.29
CA ASP A 45 -34.85 -1.13 -16.52
C ASP A 45 -33.86 0.06 -16.44
N ALA A 46 -33.20 0.27 -15.29
CA ALA A 46 -32.15 1.27 -15.14
C ALA A 46 -30.90 0.79 -15.92
N GLY A 47 -30.40 1.63 -16.83
CA GLY A 47 -29.19 1.33 -17.60
C GLY A 47 -27.97 1.07 -16.69
N ASN A 48 -27.07 0.18 -17.12
CA ASN A 48 -25.92 -0.23 -16.30
C ASN A 48 -24.95 0.91 -15.93
N ASP A 49 -24.85 1.96 -16.77
CA ASP A 49 -23.90 3.08 -16.59
C ASP A 49 -24.60 4.44 -16.69
N GLY A 50 -25.45 4.77 -15.69
CA GLY A 50 -26.22 6.00 -15.68
C GLY A 50 -25.95 6.88 -14.45
N VAL A 51 -25.74 8.18 -14.69
CA VAL A 51 -25.92 9.20 -13.65
C VAL A 51 -27.42 9.38 -13.43
N ILE A 52 -27.86 9.24 -12.18
CA ILE A 52 -29.27 9.27 -11.78
C ILE A 52 -29.69 10.66 -11.33
N LEU A 53 -28.82 11.33 -10.58
CA LEU A 53 -29.06 12.65 -10.04
C LEU A 53 -27.74 13.44 -10.00
N GLU A 54 -27.75 14.62 -10.60
CA GLU A 54 -26.66 15.58 -10.51
C GLU A 54 -27.10 16.79 -9.68
N LEU A 55 -26.26 17.14 -8.70
CA LEU A 55 -26.44 18.30 -7.85
C LEU A 55 -25.28 19.26 -8.07
N THR A 56 -25.56 20.56 -8.08
CA THR A 56 -24.52 21.59 -8.04
C THR A 56 -24.81 22.58 -6.94
N ARG A 57 -23.78 22.93 -6.19
CA ARG A 57 -23.81 23.93 -5.14
C ARG A 57 -23.77 25.32 -5.78
N THR A 58 -24.83 26.08 -5.56
CA THR A 58 -24.95 27.46 -6.03
C THR A 58 -25.48 28.33 -4.89
N ASN A 59 -24.81 29.46 -4.63
CA ASN A 59 -25.18 30.40 -3.56
C ASN A 59 -25.32 29.76 -2.16
N GLY A 60 -24.57 28.69 -1.87
CA GLY A 60 -24.54 28.04 -0.56
C GLY A 60 -25.61 26.97 -0.33
N SER A 61 -26.39 26.61 -1.36
CA SER A 61 -27.36 25.50 -1.37
C SER A 61 -27.09 24.56 -2.54
N TYR A 62 -27.43 23.27 -2.40
CA TYR A 62 -27.36 22.31 -3.50
C TYR A 62 -28.64 22.39 -4.34
N ARG A 63 -28.51 22.42 -5.67
CA ARG A 63 -29.63 22.40 -6.61
C ARG A 63 -29.50 21.25 -7.59
N VAL A 64 -30.63 20.65 -7.96
CA VAL A 64 -30.71 19.64 -9.01
C VAL A 64 -30.46 20.29 -10.37
N ILE A 65 -29.51 19.77 -11.13
CA ILE A 65 -29.16 20.29 -12.46
C ILE A 65 -29.45 19.31 -13.59
N ALA A 66 -29.46 18.01 -13.29
CA ALA A 66 -29.83 16.96 -14.22
C ALA A 66 -30.29 15.73 -13.43
N PHE A 67 -31.21 14.96 -13.99
CA PHE A 67 -31.64 13.67 -13.43
C PHE A 67 -32.21 12.76 -14.53
N ASP A 68 -32.25 11.46 -14.24
CA ASP A 68 -32.80 10.49 -15.18
C ASP A 68 -34.34 10.48 -15.14
N HIS A 69 -34.96 11.08 -16.16
CA HIS A 69 -36.43 11.13 -16.31
C HIS A 69 -37.07 9.74 -16.47
N SER A 70 -36.32 8.70 -16.84
CA SER A 70 -36.85 7.34 -16.98
C SER A 70 -37.19 6.69 -15.63
N LEU A 71 -36.59 7.19 -14.54
CA LEU A 71 -36.69 6.61 -13.20
C LEU A 71 -37.83 7.19 -12.34
N ASP A 72 -38.60 8.16 -12.85
CA ASP A 72 -39.72 8.82 -12.15
C ASP A 72 -39.34 9.21 -10.71
N LEU A 73 -38.29 10.03 -10.60
CA LEU A 73 -37.77 10.54 -9.33
C LEU A 73 -38.77 11.50 -8.70
N LYS A 74 -39.06 11.27 -7.41
CA LYS A 74 -39.93 12.11 -6.59
C LYS A 74 -39.13 12.82 -5.51
N HIS A 75 -39.24 14.14 -5.45
CA HIS A 75 -38.70 15.00 -4.41
C HIS A 75 -39.83 15.39 -3.47
N ASN A 76 -39.73 14.98 -2.20
CA ASN A 76 -40.76 15.19 -1.16
C ASN A 76 -42.18 14.73 -1.58
N GLY A 77 -42.26 13.71 -2.44
CA GLY A 77 -43.52 13.13 -2.93
C GLY A 77 -44.05 13.73 -4.25
N GLU A 78 -43.49 14.85 -4.71
CA GLU A 78 -43.80 15.45 -6.02
C GLU A 78 -42.76 15.05 -7.07
N SER A 79 -43.09 15.10 -8.37
CA SER A 79 -42.12 14.83 -9.43
C SER A 79 -40.97 15.85 -9.38
N LEU A 80 -39.74 15.33 -9.38
CA LEU A 80 -38.53 16.14 -9.33
C LEU A 80 -38.43 17.06 -10.56
N ARG A 81 -37.93 18.28 -10.36
CA ARG A 81 -37.79 19.31 -11.39
C ARG A 81 -36.35 19.80 -11.46
N ASP A 82 -35.94 20.24 -12.65
CA ASP A 82 -34.66 20.91 -12.81
C ASP A 82 -34.64 22.23 -12.03
N GLY A 83 -33.54 22.46 -11.31
CA GLY A 83 -33.33 23.63 -10.46
C GLY A 83 -33.89 23.51 -9.04
N SER A 84 -34.55 22.39 -8.68
CA SER A 84 -35.03 22.14 -7.31
C SER A 84 -33.90 22.32 -6.30
N GLU A 85 -34.13 23.12 -5.26
CA GLU A 85 -33.20 23.31 -4.14
C GLU A 85 -33.34 22.15 -3.15
N ILE A 86 -32.21 21.65 -2.65
CA ILE A 86 -32.16 20.62 -1.62
C ILE A 86 -32.08 21.29 -0.25
N GLU A 87 -33.14 21.15 0.53
CA GLU A 87 -33.26 21.62 1.91
C GLU A 87 -32.91 20.52 2.94
N ASP A 88 -32.87 20.92 4.22
CA ASP A 88 -32.56 20.00 5.31
C ASP A 88 -33.72 19.04 5.55
N GLY A 89 -33.45 17.75 5.44
CA GLY A 89 -34.45 16.69 5.59
C GLY A 89 -35.19 16.33 4.30
N ASP A 90 -34.82 16.91 3.16
CA ASP A 90 -35.45 16.58 1.88
C ASP A 90 -35.24 15.12 1.48
N GLU A 91 -36.25 14.54 0.84
CA GLU A 91 -36.28 13.15 0.42
C GLU A 91 -36.39 13.03 -1.11
N VAL A 92 -35.51 12.26 -1.73
CA VAL A 92 -35.64 11.84 -3.14
C VAL A 92 -35.87 10.33 -3.20
N ARG A 93 -36.98 9.94 -3.82
CA ARG A 93 -37.41 8.54 -3.98
C ARG A 93 -37.56 8.18 -5.44
N ILE A 94 -37.15 6.96 -5.79
CA ILE A 94 -37.40 6.39 -7.12
C ILE A 94 -38.71 5.60 -7.03
N ALA A 95 -39.73 5.98 -7.81
CA ALA A 95 -41.09 5.43 -7.65
C ALA A 95 -41.17 3.89 -7.79
N ARG A 96 -40.26 3.27 -8.55
CA ARG A 96 -40.22 1.82 -8.82
C ARG A 96 -39.14 1.07 -8.03
N SER A 97 -38.54 1.69 -7.02
CA SER A 97 -37.55 1.03 -6.16
C SER A 97 -37.77 1.36 -4.68
N ASN A 98 -37.10 0.62 -3.81
CA ASN A 98 -37.08 0.90 -2.37
C ASN A 98 -35.98 1.88 -1.97
N LEU A 99 -35.32 2.53 -2.94
CA LEU A 99 -34.28 3.52 -2.69
C LEU A 99 -34.90 4.85 -2.25
N LEU A 100 -34.46 5.30 -1.08
CA LEU A 100 -34.74 6.61 -0.49
C LEU A 100 -33.41 7.29 -0.19
N LEU A 101 -33.24 8.50 -0.71
CA LEU A 101 -32.13 9.40 -0.39
C LEU A 101 -32.68 10.54 0.45
N THR A 102 -32.17 10.73 1.66
CA THR A 102 -32.51 11.87 2.53
C THR A 102 -31.30 12.78 2.68
N PHE A 103 -31.48 14.07 2.47
CA PHE A 103 -30.39 15.04 2.35
C PHE A 103 -30.34 15.99 3.55
N TYR A 104 -29.14 16.25 4.06
CA TYR A 104 -28.88 17.18 5.16
C TYR A 104 -27.69 18.06 4.81
N PRO A 105 -27.92 19.28 4.29
CA PRO A 105 -26.85 20.22 3.99
C PRO A 105 -26.12 20.63 5.28
N ILE A 106 -24.79 20.46 5.33
CA ILE A 106 -23.97 20.78 6.49
C ILE A 106 -23.86 22.30 6.61
N ARG A 107 -24.75 22.93 7.37
CA ARG A 107 -24.68 24.37 7.64
C ARG A 107 -23.81 24.60 8.87
N SER A 108 -22.95 25.62 8.82
CA SER A 108 -22.37 26.23 10.01
C SER A 108 -23.49 26.88 10.82
N LEU A 109 -24.16 26.12 11.67
CA LEU A 109 -25.10 26.68 12.64
C LEU A 109 -24.30 27.64 13.55
N PRO A 110 -24.74 28.89 13.77
CA PRO A 110 -24.19 29.67 14.86
C PRO A 110 -24.40 28.84 16.13
N ALA A 111 -23.33 28.64 16.91
CA ALA A 111 -23.37 27.91 18.16
C ALA A 111 -24.52 28.46 19.00
N VAL A 112 -25.58 27.66 19.21
CA VAL A 112 -26.60 27.98 20.18
C VAL A 112 -25.97 27.74 21.54
N VAL A 113 -25.27 28.76 22.02
CA VAL A 113 -24.88 28.87 23.42
C VAL A 113 -26.17 29.14 24.17
N SER A 114 -26.69 28.13 24.87
CA SER A 114 -27.67 28.37 25.93
C SER A 114 -26.99 29.22 27.00
N PRO A 115 -27.38 30.50 27.23
CA PRO A 115 -26.89 31.22 28.38
C PRO A 115 -27.74 30.77 29.56
N ALA A 116 -27.29 29.74 30.26
CA ALA A 116 -27.75 29.46 31.60
C ALA A 116 -27.09 30.49 32.53
N THR A 117 -27.74 31.65 32.69
CA THR A 117 -27.54 32.55 33.83
C THR A 117 -28.90 32.79 34.47
N HIS A 118 -29.17 32.06 35.56
CA HIS A 118 -30.17 32.47 36.54
C HIS A 118 -29.64 33.72 37.24
N GLU A 119 -30.03 34.89 36.77
CA GLU A 119 -30.13 36.08 37.62
C GLU A 119 -31.61 36.34 37.89
N ALA A 120 -31.97 36.33 39.17
CA ALA A 120 -33.30 36.69 39.61
C ALA A 120 -33.51 38.20 39.35
N HIS A 121 -34.17 38.54 38.25
CA HIS A 121 -34.69 39.87 38.04
C HIS A 121 -35.85 40.12 39.01
N ILE A 122 -35.55 40.80 40.12
CA ILE A 122 -36.58 41.49 40.92
C ILE A 122 -36.83 42.82 40.23
N ALA A 123 -38.09 43.08 39.88
CA ALA A 123 -38.48 44.32 39.22
C ALA A 123 -38.44 45.51 40.20
N PRO A 124 -38.10 46.74 39.76
CA PRO A 124 -37.89 47.92 40.62
C PRO A 124 -39.12 48.32 41.46
N PHE A 125 -40.33 47.89 41.09
CA PHE A 125 -41.54 48.18 41.84
C PHE A 125 -41.69 47.33 43.12
N ILE A 126 -41.01 46.19 43.23
CA ILE A 126 -41.04 45.37 44.46
C ILE A 126 -40.09 45.95 45.51
N GLU A 127 -39.00 46.59 45.09
CA GLU A 127 -38.10 47.34 45.99
C GLU A 127 -38.78 48.61 46.53
N GLN A 128 -39.53 49.33 45.68
CA GLN A 128 -40.32 50.49 46.11
C GLN A 128 -41.52 50.11 46.98
N ALA A 129 -42.22 49.01 46.69
CA ALA A 129 -43.31 48.53 47.56
C ALA A 129 -42.79 48.00 48.91
N ALA A 130 -41.59 47.43 48.97
CA ALA A 130 -40.96 46.98 50.20
C ALA A 130 -40.47 48.15 51.07
N ILE A 131 -39.99 49.24 50.45
CA ILE A 131 -39.54 50.45 51.14
C ILE A 131 -40.75 51.33 51.57
N GLU A 132 -41.83 51.42 50.78
CA GLU A 132 -43.09 52.07 51.22
C GLU A 132 -43.82 51.25 52.29
N SER A 133 -43.73 49.92 52.26
CA SER A 133 -44.28 49.05 53.32
C SER A 133 -43.46 49.06 54.62
N ALA A 134 -42.25 49.63 54.61
CA ALA A 134 -41.41 49.77 55.81
C ALA A 134 -41.71 51.05 56.61
N ALA A 135 -42.54 51.98 56.08
CA ALA A 135 -42.75 53.30 56.66
C ALA A 135 -44.13 53.52 57.32
N THR A 136 -44.90 52.47 57.65
CA THR A 136 -46.18 52.63 58.36
C THR A 136 -46.23 51.83 59.67
N ALA A 137 -46.23 52.58 60.77
CA ALA A 137 -46.37 52.08 62.13
C ALA A 137 -47.84 51.69 62.40
N ARG A 138 -48.20 50.43 62.12
CA ARG A 138 -49.35 49.70 62.73
C ARG A 138 -49.32 48.24 62.29
N ARG A 139 -48.41 47.45 62.86
CA ARG A 139 -48.32 45.99 62.60
C ARG A 139 -48.73 45.09 63.77
N ASP A 140 -48.97 45.66 64.95
CA ASP A 140 -49.38 44.84 66.10
C ASP A 140 -50.89 44.61 66.13
N ASP A 141 -51.71 45.55 65.64
CA ASP A 141 -53.17 45.42 65.70
C ASP A 141 -53.72 44.36 64.74
N ALA A 142 -53.14 44.17 63.54
CA ALA A 142 -53.68 43.21 62.56
C ALA A 142 -53.43 41.75 62.96
N LYS A 143 -52.28 41.45 63.59
CA LYS A 143 -51.99 40.11 64.13
C LYS A 143 -52.82 39.80 65.37
N VAL A 144 -52.97 40.78 66.26
CA VAL A 144 -53.82 40.67 67.45
C VAL A 144 -55.27 40.50 67.02
N PHE A 145 -55.75 41.29 66.05
CA PHE A 145 -57.09 41.15 65.48
C PHE A 145 -57.29 39.79 64.81
N LEU A 146 -56.37 39.30 63.96
CA LEU A 146 -56.49 37.95 63.39
C LEU A 146 -56.49 36.85 64.46
N ARG A 147 -55.72 37.01 65.54
CA ARG A 147 -55.65 36.05 66.65
C ARG A 147 -56.93 36.06 67.49
N GLU A 148 -57.45 37.24 67.83
CA GLU A 148 -58.74 37.38 68.53
C GLU A 148 -59.89 36.89 67.63
N PHE A 149 -59.91 37.26 66.34
CA PHE A 149 -60.97 36.89 65.39
C PHE A 149 -60.99 35.39 65.11
N THR A 150 -59.82 34.75 64.96
CA THR A 150 -59.73 33.28 64.84
C THR A 150 -60.11 32.57 66.14
N ARG A 151 -59.78 33.14 67.30
CA ARG A 151 -60.16 32.59 68.62
C ARG A 151 -61.67 32.67 68.86
N GLU A 152 -62.31 33.77 68.47
CA GLU A 152 -63.76 33.95 68.57
C GLU A 152 -64.50 33.03 67.57
N LEU A 153 -64.05 32.96 66.31
CA LEU A 153 -64.58 32.02 65.30
C LEU A 153 -64.49 30.57 65.76
N VAL A 154 -63.37 30.15 66.36
CA VAL A 154 -63.20 28.78 66.86
C VAL A 154 -64.09 28.52 68.08
N ARG A 155 -64.52 29.53 68.83
CA ARG A 155 -65.37 29.38 70.01
C ARG A 155 -66.85 29.15 69.66
N GLU A 156 -67.31 29.68 68.52
CA GLU A 156 -68.71 29.64 68.08
C GLU A 156 -69.06 28.38 67.25
N ILE A 157 -68.04 27.60 66.84
CA ILE A 157 -68.22 26.40 66.02
C ILE A 157 -68.55 25.17 66.88
N ASN A 158 -69.62 24.46 66.50
CA ASN A 158 -70.10 23.21 67.10
C ASN A 158 -68.99 22.12 67.15
N PRO A 159 -68.78 21.41 68.27
CA PRO A 159 -67.74 20.39 68.43
C PRO A 159 -67.67 19.32 67.32
N SER A 160 -68.79 18.97 66.68
CA SER A 160 -68.82 18.02 65.55
C SER A 160 -68.04 18.53 64.32
N THR A 161 -68.07 19.83 64.04
CA THR A 161 -67.41 20.42 62.87
C THR A 161 -65.89 20.50 63.08
N LYS A 162 -65.44 20.65 64.33
CA LYS A 162 -64.01 20.62 64.69
C LYS A 162 -63.38 19.25 64.45
N LEU A 163 -64.12 18.18 64.75
CA LEU A 163 -63.69 16.81 64.48
C LEU A 163 -63.56 16.53 62.98
N ILE A 164 -64.51 17.00 62.17
CA ILE A 164 -64.46 16.87 60.70
C ILE A 164 -63.27 17.65 60.13
N ALA A 165 -63.06 18.89 60.55
CA ALA A 165 -61.92 19.70 60.10
C ALA A 165 -60.58 19.05 60.49
N PHE A 166 -60.48 18.47 61.69
CA PHE A 166 -59.29 17.75 62.13
C PHE A 166 -59.04 16.49 61.29
N ALA A 167 -60.08 15.71 60.98
CA ALA A 167 -59.97 14.53 60.12
C ALA A 167 -59.51 14.89 58.70
N ILE A 168 -60.03 15.99 58.13
CA ILE A 168 -59.59 16.52 56.83
C ILE A 168 -58.12 16.94 56.89
N ALA A 169 -57.70 17.65 57.93
CA ALA A 169 -56.30 18.04 58.10
C ALA A 169 -55.37 16.81 58.21
N LEU A 170 -55.78 15.77 58.92
CA LEU A 170 -55.02 14.53 59.07
C LEU A 170 -54.92 13.76 57.75
N ALA A 171 -56.02 13.70 56.99
CA ALA A 171 -56.03 13.11 55.65
C ALA A 171 -55.13 13.89 54.67
N LEU A 172 -55.10 15.22 54.76
CA LEU A 172 -54.28 16.08 53.91
C LEU A 172 -52.80 15.93 54.24
N VAL A 173 -52.43 15.93 55.52
CA VAL A 173 -51.04 15.67 55.97
C VAL A 173 -50.61 14.25 55.60
N GLY A 174 -51.48 13.25 55.78
CA GLY A 174 -51.22 11.87 55.36
C GLY A 174 -51.02 11.74 53.84
N GLY A 175 -51.83 12.43 53.04
CA GLY A 175 -51.71 12.48 51.59
C GLY A 175 -50.40 13.11 51.12
N VAL A 176 -50.00 14.23 51.72
CA VAL A 176 -48.73 14.90 51.40
C VAL A 176 -47.53 14.02 51.75
N LEU A 177 -47.54 13.37 52.93
CA LEU A 177 -46.49 12.43 53.33
C LEU A 177 -46.42 11.21 52.41
N TYR A 178 -47.56 10.68 51.97
CA TYR A 178 -47.62 9.56 51.04
C TYR A 178 -47.05 9.92 49.66
N ILE A 179 -47.42 11.09 49.12
CA ILE A 179 -46.88 11.60 47.84
C ILE A 179 -45.37 11.80 47.95
N GLY A 180 -44.89 12.43 49.03
CA GLY A 180 -43.46 12.62 49.27
C GLY A 180 -42.69 11.31 49.34
N PHE A 181 -43.24 10.31 50.05
CA PHE A 181 -42.63 8.98 50.14
C PHE A 181 -42.64 8.22 48.81
N SER A 182 -43.75 8.29 48.05
CA SER A 182 -43.85 7.68 46.72
C SER A 182 -42.84 8.29 45.76
N MET A 183 -42.74 9.62 45.72
CA MET A 183 -41.82 10.36 44.86
C MET A 183 -40.35 10.09 45.23
N TYR A 184 -40.04 9.96 46.52
CA TYR A 184 -38.71 9.55 46.99
C TYR A 184 -38.34 8.14 46.51
N LYS A 185 -39.28 7.20 46.57
CA LYS A 185 -39.08 5.82 46.11
C LYS A 185 -38.91 5.73 44.60
N GLU A 186 -39.66 6.52 43.83
CA GLU A 186 -39.54 6.66 42.38
C GLU A 186 -38.14 7.17 41.98
N MET A 187 -37.65 8.22 42.67
CA MET A 187 -36.33 8.80 42.41
C MET A 187 -35.18 7.84 42.69
N GLN A 188 -35.28 7.02 43.73
CA GLN A 188 -34.29 5.98 44.03
C GLN A 188 -34.20 4.93 42.90
N ARG A 189 -35.35 4.52 42.34
CA ARG A 189 -35.38 3.60 41.19
C ARG A 189 -34.84 4.25 39.93
N SER A 190 -35.21 5.49 39.67
CA SER A 190 -34.73 6.26 38.51
C SER A 190 -33.21 6.44 38.54
N ARG A 191 -32.62 6.77 39.70
CA ARG A 191 -31.16 6.84 39.86
C ARG A 191 -30.46 5.54 39.50
N LYS A 192 -30.98 4.41 39.98
CA LYS A 192 -30.40 3.10 39.68
C LYS A 192 -30.44 2.77 38.19
N ILE A 193 -31.53 3.10 37.49
CA ILE A 193 -31.64 2.91 36.04
C ILE A 193 -30.64 3.79 35.29
N ILE A 194 -30.48 5.05 35.71
CA ILE A 194 -29.51 5.97 35.11
C ILE A 194 -28.07 5.47 35.30
N ASP A 195 -27.73 4.94 36.47
CA ASP A 195 -26.41 4.38 36.74
C ASP A 195 -26.15 3.13 35.89
N ASP A 196 -27.13 2.24 35.73
CA ASP A 196 -27.03 1.06 34.86
C ASP A 196 -26.90 1.44 33.38
N GLN A 197 -27.67 2.44 32.92
CA GLN A 197 -27.56 2.98 31.57
C GLN A 197 -26.18 3.62 31.33
N ARG A 198 -25.64 4.36 32.30
CA ARG A 198 -24.29 4.93 32.23
C ARG A 198 -23.22 3.84 32.19
N ALA A 199 -23.37 2.78 32.97
CA ALA A 199 -22.46 1.64 32.96
C ALA A 199 -22.47 0.93 31.60
N GLN A 200 -23.66 0.68 31.03
CA GLN A 200 -23.81 0.10 29.69
C GLN A 200 -23.23 0.99 28.59
N LEU A 201 -23.47 2.31 28.65
CA LEU A 201 -22.88 3.24 27.69
C LEU A 201 -21.35 3.27 27.76
N THR A 202 -20.80 3.12 28.98
CA THR A 202 -19.34 3.09 29.18
C THR A 202 -18.75 1.78 28.63
N SER A 203 -19.39 0.64 28.88
CA SER A 203 -18.94 -0.65 28.32
C SER A 203 -19.04 -0.66 26.80
N MET A 204 -20.14 -0.15 26.24
CA MET A 204 -20.35 -0.06 24.80
C MET A 204 -19.33 0.88 24.14
N ARG A 205 -19.03 2.03 24.76
CA ARG A 205 -17.95 2.94 24.29
C ARG A 205 -16.58 2.26 24.31
N THR A 206 -16.30 1.47 25.35
CA THR A 206 -15.04 0.72 25.46
C THR A 206 -14.95 -0.38 24.41
N GLU A 207 -16.05 -1.08 24.15
CA GLU A 207 -16.15 -2.10 23.11
C GLU A 207 -15.95 -1.49 21.72
N VAL A 208 -16.65 -0.39 21.40
CA VAL A 208 -16.46 0.36 20.15
C VAL A 208 -15.02 0.83 19.98
N SER A 209 -14.37 1.31 21.04
CA SER A 209 -12.96 1.70 20.99
C SER A 209 -12.04 0.53 20.64
N LYS A 210 -12.22 -0.63 21.30
CA LYS A 210 -11.46 -1.85 21.01
C LYS A 210 -11.72 -2.38 19.61
N THR A 211 -12.97 -2.32 19.15
CA THR A 211 -13.33 -2.71 17.78
C THR A 211 -12.67 -1.78 16.75
N ASN A 212 -12.65 -0.47 16.99
CA ASN A 212 -11.96 0.49 16.11
C ASN A 212 -10.45 0.25 16.06
N GLU A 213 -9.80 -0.02 17.19
CA GLU A 213 -8.39 -0.41 17.22
C GLU A 213 -8.14 -1.68 16.38
N THR A 214 -8.98 -2.70 16.57
CA THR A 214 -8.89 -3.96 15.82
C THR A 214 -9.10 -3.75 14.32
N ILE A 215 -10.06 -2.92 13.91
CA ILE A 215 -10.31 -2.58 12.50
C ILE A 215 -9.11 -1.84 11.89
N ASN A 216 -8.52 -0.90 12.63
CA ASN A 216 -7.33 -0.18 12.17
C ASN A 216 -6.13 -1.11 11.99
N ASP A 217 -5.91 -2.01 12.94
CA ASP A 217 -4.83 -3.00 12.86
C ASP A 217 -5.05 -4.00 11.72
N LEU A 218 -6.30 -4.47 11.52
CA LEU A 218 -6.66 -5.28 10.34
C LEU A 218 -6.44 -4.53 9.04
N GLY A 219 -6.79 -3.24 8.98
CA GLY A 219 -6.57 -2.39 7.82
C GLY A 219 -5.09 -2.24 7.48
N ARG A 220 -4.24 -2.03 8.49
CA ARG A 220 -2.78 -1.96 8.33
C ARG A 220 -2.21 -3.29 7.83
N SER A 221 -2.59 -4.41 8.45
CA SER A 221 -2.12 -5.74 8.04
C SER A 221 -2.56 -6.11 6.61
N ASN A 222 -3.81 -5.84 6.24
CA ASN A 222 -4.28 -6.06 4.87
C ASN A 222 -3.52 -5.21 3.85
N LYS A 223 -3.19 -3.96 4.20
CA LYS A 223 -2.38 -3.10 3.35
C LYS A 223 -0.97 -3.67 3.18
N GLU A 224 -0.30 -4.07 4.26
CA GLU A 224 1.03 -4.69 4.23
C GLU A 224 1.07 -6.00 3.41
N ILE A 225 0.05 -6.85 3.56
CA ILE A 225 -0.09 -8.09 2.76
C ILE A 225 -0.26 -7.75 1.28
N ARG A 226 -1.13 -6.79 0.94
CA ARG A 226 -1.36 -6.39 -0.45
C ARG A 226 -0.11 -5.77 -1.06
N ASP A 227 0.56 -4.88 -0.34
CA ASP A 227 1.75 -4.18 -0.81
C ASP A 227 2.90 -5.18 -1.02
N SER A 228 3.11 -6.14 -0.11
CA SER A 228 4.11 -7.21 -0.27
C SER A 228 3.79 -8.21 -1.40
N LEU A 229 2.53 -8.63 -1.57
CA LEU A 229 2.11 -9.46 -2.70
C LEU A 229 2.29 -8.73 -4.04
N SER A 230 2.02 -7.42 -4.06
CA SER A 230 2.12 -6.60 -5.27
C SER A 230 3.57 -6.24 -5.64
N LEU A 231 4.49 -6.24 -4.69
CA LEU A 231 5.85 -5.73 -4.89
C LEU A 231 6.58 -6.47 -6.02
N ALA A 232 6.59 -7.80 -6.04
CA ALA A 232 7.29 -8.54 -7.11
C ALA A 232 6.65 -8.32 -8.48
N VAL A 233 5.31 -8.24 -8.54
CA VAL A 233 4.58 -8.01 -9.81
C VAL A 233 4.89 -6.60 -10.33
N LYS A 234 4.82 -5.60 -9.45
CA LYS A 234 5.13 -4.21 -9.76
C LYS A 234 6.58 -4.06 -10.20
N LEU A 235 7.54 -4.57 -9.44
CA LEU A 235 8.96 -4.50 -9.80
C LEU A 235 9.26 -5.20 -11.12
N ARG A 236 8.65 -6.35 -11.38
CA ARG A 236 8.78 -7.05 -12.66
C ARG A 236 8.25 -6.20 -13.82
N SER A 237 7.10 -5.55 -13.64
CA SER A 237 6.52 -4.65 -14.64
C SER A 237 7.39 -3.42 -14.88
N ASP A 238 7.82 -2.76 -13.81
CA ASP A 238 8.49 -1.45 -13.86
C ASP A 238 9.96 -1.58 -14.27
N TYR A 239 10.65 -2.63 -13.78
CA TYR A 239 12.11 -2.77 -13.90
C TYR A 239 12.58 -4.06 -14.58
N GLY A 240 11.67 -4.99 -14.91
CA GLY A 240 12.02 -6.27 -15.53
C GLY A 240 12.88 -6.14 -16.78
N ASN A 241 12.52 -5.20 -17.65
CA ASN A 241 13.25 -4.94 -18.88
C ASN A 241 14.62 -4.27 -18.67
N GLY A 242 14.92 -3.81 -17.45
CA GLY A 242 16.22 -3.27 -17.04
C GLY A 242 17.21 -4.33 -16.56
N VAL A 243 16.76 -5.57 -16.37
CA VAL A 243 17.59 -6.71 -15.93
C VAL A 243 17.95 -7.59 -17.12
N CYS A 244 19.24 -7.72 -17.39
CA CYS A 244 19.77 -8.44 -18.55
C CYS A 244 20.47 -9.75 -18.17
N LEU A 245 20.36 -10.73 -19.07
CA LEU A 245 21.18 -11.93 -19.03
C LEU A 245 22.55 -11.58 -19.62
N ILE A 246 23.60 -11.75 -18.83
CA ILE A 246 24.97 -11.62 -19.31
C ILE A 246 25.44 -12.99 -19.76
N ALA A 247 25.97 -13.07 -20.98
CA ALA A 247 26.67 -14.25 -21.44
C ALA A 247 27.97 -13.86 -22.12
N GLY A 248 28.97 -14.72 -21.97
CA GLY A 248 30.28 -14.46 -22.52
C GLY A 248 31.12 -15.71 -22.59
N SER A 249 32.34 -15.50 -23.05
CA SER A 249 33.34 -16.53 -23.06
C SER A 249 34.73 -15.97 -22.87
N PHE A 250 35.60 -16.77 -22.28
CA PHE A 250 37.01 -16.47 -22.12
C PHE A 250 37.85 -17.66 -22.54
N TYR A 251 39.14 -17.40 -22.77
CA TYR A 251 40.13 -18.40 -23.10
C TYR A 251 41.46 -18.00 -22.46
N TYR A 252 42.43 -18.91 -22.48
CA TYR A 252 43.76 -18.63 -21.98
C TYR A 252 44.77 -18.49 -23.11
N VAL A 253 45.79 -17.69 -22.88
CA VAL A 253 46.98 -17.59 -23.73
C VAL A 253 48.23 -17.93 -22.92
N GLU A 254 49.22 -18.54 -23.55
CA GLU A 254 50.51 -18.81 -22.91
C GLU A 254 51.21 -17.50 -22.50
N ALA A 255 51.77 -17.47 -21.28
CA ALA A 255 52.57 -16.36 -20.81
C ALA A 255 53.86 -16.22 -21.64
N GLY A 256 54.05 -15.07 -22.27
CA GLY A 256 55.24 -14.76 -23.08
C GLY A 256 54.97 -14.76 -24.58
N THR A 257 54.41 -15.84 -25.12
CA THR A 257 54.13 -15.93 -26.57
C THR A 257 52.76 -15.37 -26.95
N GLY A 258 51.79 -15.34 -26.01
CA GLY A 258 50.42 -14.93 -26.28
C GLY A 258 49.63 -15.92 -27.14
N ARG A 259 50.16 -17.12 -27.39
CA ARG A 259 49.47 -18.15 -28.18
C ARG A 259 48.27 -18.71 -27.41
N PRO A 260 47.07 -18.82 -28.03
CA PRO A 260 45.90 -19.40 -27.38
C PRO A 260 46.13 -20.84 -26.95
N LEU A 261 45.74 -21.17 -25.72
CA LEU A 261 45.77 -22.53 -25.21
C LEU A 261 44.60 -23.33 -25.81
N ARG A 262 44.88 -24.58 -26.18
CA ARG A 262 43.98 -25.49 -26.88
C ARG A 262 43.79 -26.75 -26.05
N SER A 263 42.66 -27.42 -26.24
CA SER A 263 42.42 -28.73 -25.63
C SER A 263 43.46 -29.74 -26.12
N ALA A 264 43.90 -30.66 -25.24
CA ALA A 264 44.71 -31.79 -25.66
C ALA A 264 43.93 -32.64 -26.68
N GLU A 265 44.58 -33.05 -27.76
CA GLU A 265 43.99 -33.99 -28.72
C GLU A 265 43.75 -35.32 -28.02
N THR A 266 42.53 -35.85 -28.11
CA THR A 266 42.26 -37.22 -27.67
C THR A 266 42.99 -38.14 -28.64
N GLN A 267 44.02 -38.85 -28.17
CA GLN A 267 44.75 -39.77 -29.02
C GLN A 267 43.81 -40.87 -29.49
N VAL A 268 43.75 -41.08 -30.80
CA VAL A 268 42.96 -42.15 -31.42
C VAL A 268 43.95 -43.24 -31.84
N ASN A 269 43.71 -44.50 -31.46
CA ASN A 269 44.58 -45.59 -31.91
C ASN A 269 44.38 -45.87 -33.40
N GLU A 270 45.26 -46.70 -33.99
CA GLU A 270 45.21 -47.09 -35.41
C GLU A 270 43.89 -47.77 -35.82
N SER A 271 43.09 -48.25 -34.86
CA SER A 271 41.76 -48.83 -35.02
C SER A 271 40.60 -47.83 -34.92
N GLY A 272 40.88 -46.54 -34.73
CA GLY A 272 39.85 -45.49 -34.65
C GLY A 272 39.14 -45.39 -33.29
N GLU A 273 39.61 -46.12 -32.28
CA GLU A 273 39.10 -46.03 -30.91
C GLU A 273 39.85 -44.95 -30.13
N VAL A 274 39.09 -44.19 -29.34
CA VAL A 274 39.60 -43.13 -28.48
C VAL A 274 40.41 -43.75 -27.35
N VAL A 275 41.73 -43.56 -27.34
CA VAL A 275 42.59 -43.96 -26.22
C VAL A 275 42.50 -42.87 -25.16
N GLN A 276 41.74 -43.13 -24.09
CA GLN A 276 41.89 -42.36 -22.86
C GLN A 276 43.11 -42.89 -22.11
N THR A 277 44.24 -42.21 -22.22
CA THR A 277 45.40 -42.45 -21.33
C THR A 277 44.97 -42.04 -19.91
N SER A 278 44.82 -43.03 -19.04
CA SER A 278 44.21 -42.91 -17.71
C SER A 278 45.00 -42.08 -16.68
N ASP A 279 46.11 -41.44 -17.05
CA ASP A 279 46.99 -40.70 -16.13
C ASP A 279 47.48 -39.32 -16.64
N GLU A 280 47.11 -38.90 -17.86
CA GLU A 280 47.46 -37.56 -18.33
C GLU A 280 46.30 -36.60 -18.06
N SER A 281 46.48 -35.76 -17.04
CA SER A 281 45.68 -34.56 -16.82
C SER A 281 45.42 -33.86 -18.16
N THR A 282 44.16 -33.58 -18.48
CA THR A 282 43.69 -32.86 -19.67
C THR A 282 44.19 -31.40 -19.67
N ALA A 283 45.49 -31.18 -19.59
CA ALA A 283 46.12 -29.87 -19.53
C ALA A 283 45.99 -29.16 -20.88
N LEU A 284 45.73 -27.85 -20.86
CA LEU A 284 45.68 -27.07 -22.09
C LEU A 284 47.09 -26.84 -22.63
N THR A 285 47.29 -26.94 -23.95
CA THR A 285 48.59 -26.76 -24.61
C THR A 285 48.54 -25.66 -25.67
N PRO A 286 49.57 -24.80 -25.80
CA PRO A 286 49.70 -23.86 -26.91
C PRO A 286 50.11 -24.51 -28.26
N GLU A 287 50.60 -25.76 -28.23
CA GLU A 287 51.09 -26.53 -29.39
C GLU A 287 50.05 -27.42 -30.06
N GLY A 288 48.94 -27.75 -29.39
CA GLY A 288 47.89 -28.61 -29.96
C GLY A 288 47.28 -28.05 -31.25
N LYS A 289 46.74 -28.92 -32.14
CA LYS A 289 46.00 -28.49 -33.35
C LYS A 289 44.49 -28.46 -33.13
N ALA A 290 44.00 -28.92 -31.98
CA ALA A 290 42.61 -28.84 -31.57
C ALA A 290 42.09 -27.39 -31.47
N ALA A 291 40.78 -27.21 -31.35
CA ALA A 291 40.17 -25.89 -31.16
C ALA A 291 40.70 -25.19 -29.89
N VAL A 292 40.70 -23.85 -29.91
CA VAL A 292 41.02 -23.05 -28.73
C VAL A 292 40.03 -23.39 -27.63
N ALA A 293 40.53 -23.69 -26.44
CA ALA A 293 39.69 -24.00 -25.30
C ALA A 293 38.95 -22.73 -24.85
N GLU A 294 37.65 -22.71 -25.13
CA GLU A 294 36.76 -21.61 -24.81
C GLU A 294 35.85 -22.02 -23.65
N PHE A 295 35.76 -21.14 -22.66
CA PHE A 295 35.00 -21.35 -21.43
C PHE A 295 33.80 -20.41 -21.45
N PRO A 296 32.60 -20.90 -21.78
CA PRO A 296 31.39 -20.10 -21.74
C PRO A 296 30.94 -19.89 -20.29
N PHE A 297 30.31 -18.75 -20.03
CA PHE A 297 29.72 -18.44 -18.73
C PHE A 297 28.45 -17.60 -18.92
N VAL A 298 27.59 -17.65 -17.91
CA VAL A 298 26.35 -16.86 -17.84
C VAL A 298 26.21 -16.22 -16.46
N GLY A 299 25.50 -15.10 -16.42
CA GLY A 299 25.19 -14.38 -15.19
C GLY A 299 24.09 -13.37 -15.43
N THR A 300 23.80 -12.56 -14.43
CA THR A 300 22.83 -11.48 -14.50
C THR A 300 23.54 -10.13 -14.36
N GLY A 301 23.00 -9.10 -14.97
CA GLY A 301 23.35 -7.72 -14.68
C GLY A 301 22.15 -6.81 -14.84
N PHE A 302 22.25 -5.57 -14.39
CA PHE A 302 21.15 -4.62 -14.46
C PHE A 302 21.61 -3.22 -14.81
N TYR A 303 20.76 -2.52 -15.57
CA TYR A 303 21.03 -1.18 -16.08
C TYR A 303 20.73 -0.10 -15.04
N VAL A 304 21.68 0.82 -14.86
CA VAL A 304 21.60 1.90 -13.85
C VAL A 304 21.64 3.30 -14.48
N GLY A 305 21.42 3.40 -15.79
CA GLY A 305 21.46 4.69 -16.50
C GLY A 305 22.83 5.02 -17.09
N ASP A 306 22.86 6.04 -17.95
CA ASP A 306 24.08 6.59 -18.59
C ASP A 306 25.00 5.56 -19.27
N GLY A 307 24.44 4.44 -19.75
CA GLY A 307 25.21 3.37 -20.38
C GLY A 307 25.97 2.47 -19.41
N PHE A 308 25.65 2.51 -18.10
CA PHE A 308 26.29 1.70 -17.07
C PHE A 308 25.43 0.49 -16.66
N VAL A 309 26.10 -0.63 -16.40
CA VAL A 309 25.51 -1.88 -15.92
C VAL A 309 26.29 -2.37 -14.71
N ILE A 310 25.59 -2.83 -13.68
CA ILE A 310 26.19 -3.50 -12.51
C ILE A 310 26.03 -5.02 -12.66
N THR A 311 27.08 -5.76 -12.26
CA THR A 311 27.06 -7.22 -12.06
C THR A 311 28.10 -7.60 -11.00
N ASN A 312 28.34 -8.89 -10.76
CA ASN A 312 29.44 -9.33 -9.89
C ASN A 312 30.80 -9.22 -10.58
N ARG A 313 31.86 -9.11 -9.79
CA ARG A 313 33.23 -9.10 -10.31
C ARG A 313 33.57 -10.42 -10.98
N HIS A 314 33.14 -11.55 -10.43
CA HIS A 314 33.39 -12.84 -11.07
C HIS A 314 32.64 -13.01 -12.40
N ILE A 315 31.57 -12.27 -12.68
CA ILE A 315 30.95 -12.27 -14.02
C ILE A 315 31.76 -11.42 -15.01
N ALA A 316 32.29 -10.29 -14.55
CA ALA A 316 33.17 -9.44 -15.36
C ALA A 316 34.57 -10.03 -15.58
N GLN A 317 35.03 -10.90 -14.66
CA GLN A 317 36.33 -11.56 -14.64
C GLN A 317 36.15 -13.06 -14.30
N PRO A 318 35.55 -13.86 -15.22
CA PRO A 318 35.10 -15.25 -14.98
C PRO A 318 36.20 -16.22 -14.56
N TRP A 319 37.43 -16.01 -15.02
CA TRP A 319 38.59 -16.82 -14.65
C TRP A 319 38.92 -16.79 -13.14
N LEU A 320 38.39 -15.83 -12.37
CA LEU A 320 38.59 -15.78 -10.92
C LEU A 320 37.75 -16.80 -10.15
N ALA A 321 36.62 -17.25 -10.72
CA ALA A 321 35.68 -18.15 -10.06
C ALA A 321 35.61 -19.55 -10.71
N ASP A 322 36.12 -19.73 -11.92
CA ASP A 322 36.09 -21.03 -12.60
C ASP A 322 37.26 -21.93 -12.16
N GLU A 323 37.01 -22.76 -11.13
CA GLU A 323 37.98 -23.70 -10.57
C GLU A 323 38.47 -24.74 -11.60
N ARG A 324 37.59 -25.17 -12.52
CA ARG A 324 37.95 -26.12 -13.59
C ARG A 324 38.94 -25.47 -14.54
N ALA A 325 38.67 -24.25 -14.98
CA ALA A 325 39.57 -23.50 -15.84
C ALA A 325 40.93 -23.24 -15.16
N GLN A 326 40.94 -22.94 -13.86
CA GLN A 326 42.17 -22.74 -13.09
C GLN A 326 43.00 -24.03 -12.97
N SER A 327 42.36 -25.18 -12.72
CA SER A 327 43.08 -26.45 -12.63
C SER A 327 43.70 -26.87 -13.97
N LEU A 328 42.99 -26.66 -15.09
CA LEU A 328 43.45 -26.98 -16.44
C LEU A 328 44.66 -26.15 -16.91
N VAL A 329 44.88 -24.98 -16.31
CA VAL A 329 45.91 -24.01 -16.71
C VAL A 329 47.08 -23.96 -15.72
N SER A 330 46.94 -24.61 -14.56
CA SER A 330 47.95 -24.67 -13.49
C SER A 330 49.35 -25.06 -13.99
N GLY A 331 49.43 -25.95 -14.98
CA GLY A 331 50.69 -26.42 -15.58
C GLY A 331 51.35 -25.47 -16.61
N VAL A 332 50.60 -24.53 -17.20
CA VAL A 332 51.04 -23.78 -18.41
C VAL A 332 51.10 -22.25 -18.18
N ARG A 333 50.92 -21.79 -16.94
CA ARG A 333 50.92 -20.34 -16.58
C ARG A 333 50.09 -19.49 -17.55
N GLY A 334 48.93 -19.99 -17.97
CA GLY A 334 48.08 -19.30 -18.92
C GLY A 334 47.52 -18.00 -18.36
N GLN A 335 47.51 -16.96 -19.18
CA GLN A 335 46.88 -15.68 -18.89
C GLN A 335 45.47 -15.64 -19.49
N PRO A 336 44.44 -15.30 -18.71
CA PRO A 336 43.07 -15.27 -19.22
C PRO A 336 42.85 -14.05 -20.13
N ARG A 337 42.02 -14.25 -21.16
CA ARG A 337 41.55 -13.21 -22.08
C ARG A 337 40.06 -13.36 -22.27
N LEU A 338 39.33 -12.26 -22.05
CA LEU A 338 37.92 -12.18 -22.36
C LEU A 338 37.73 -12.13 -23.88
N LYS A 339 36.95 -13.06 -24.44
CA LYS A 339 36.64 -13.11 -25.86
C LYS A 339 35.35 -12.39 -26.18
N LYS A 340 34.32 -12.64 -25.38
CA LYS A 340 32.96 -12.08 -25.56
C LYS A 340 32.35 -11.74 -24.21
N LEU A 341 31.58 -10.66 -24.18
CA LEU A 341 30.75 -10.26 -23.06
C LEU A 341 29.55 -9.47 -23.60
N HIS A 342 28.38 -10.09 -23.58
CA HIS A 342 27.15 -9.54 -24.15
C HIS A 342 26.05 -9.50 -23.10
N ALA A 343 25.22 -8.45 -23.16
CA ALA A 343 23.95 -8.36 -22.45
C ALA A 343 22.79 -8.72 -23.40
N TYR A 344 21.88 -9.55 -22.93
CA TYR A 344 20.60 -9.83 -23.57
C TYR A 344 19.51 -9.21 -22.70
N PHE A 345 18.96 -8.09 -23.15
CA PHE A 345 17.83 -7.43 -22.49
C PHE A 345 16.50 -8.04 -22.96
N PRO A 346 15.48 -8.09 -22.09
CA PRO A 346 14.14 -8.52 -22.48
C PRO A 346 13.59 -7.72 -23.67
N ASP A 347 12.79 -8.39 -24.49
CA ASP A 347 12.15 -7.84 -25.69
C ASP A 347 13.10 -7.23 -26.74
N HIS A 348 14.41 -7.42 -26.58
CA HIS A 348 15.42 -6.98 -27.54
C HIS A 348 16.02 -8.18 -28.29
N SER A 349 15.95 -8.12 -29.62
CA SER A 349 16.31 -9.25 -30.49
C SER A 349 17.81 -9.43 -30.71
N LYS A 350 18.65 -8.47 -30.28
CA LYS A 350 20.10 -8.50 -30.51
C LYS A 350 20.86 -8.41 -29.18
N PRO A 351 22.00 -9.10 -29.04
CA PRO A 351 22.89 -8.87 -27.91
C PRO A 351 23.52 -7.49 -27.99
N ILE A 352 23.74 -6.86 -26.84
CA ILE A 352 24.47 -5.60 -26.69
C ILE A 352 25.87 -5.90 -26.14
N PRO A 353 26.95 -5.48 -26.82
CA PRO A 353 28.30 -5.64 -26.30
C PRO A 353 28.55 -4.85 -25.01
N LEU A 354 29.06 -5.54 -24.00
CA LEU A 354 29.48 -4.95 -22.74
C LEU A 354 31.00 -4.77 -22.71
N LYS A 355 31.45 -3.66 -22.15
CA LYS A 355 32.86 -3.36 -21.91
C LYS A 355 33.14 -3.26 -20.43
N PHE A 356 34.17 -3.96 -19.98
CA PHE A 356 34.65 -3.84 -18.61
C PHE A 356 35.14 -2.42 -18.33
N LYS A 357 34.62 -1.81 -17.25
CA LYS A 357 35.04 -0.48 -16.82
C LYS A 357 35.88 -0.54 -15.55
N MET A 358 35.36 -1.18 -14.50
CA MET A 358 36.03 -1.30 -13.21
C MET A 358 35.38 -2.39 -12.34
N SER A 359 36.10 -2.92 -11.36
CA SER A 359 35.57 -3.83 -10.34
C SER A 359 36.04 -3.46 -8.93
N GLY A 360 35.27 -3.88 -7.93
CA GLY A 360 35.64 -3.79 -6.52
C GLY A 360 36.87 -4.66 -6.20
N GLY A 361 37.75 -4.16 -5.33
CA GLY A 361 38.95 -4.88 -4.93
C GLY A 361 38.64 -6.07 -4.01
N ARG A 362 37.88 -5.81 -2.93
CA ARG A 362 37.50 -6.82 -1.92
C ARG A 362 36.08 -7.36 -2.09
N ASN A 363 35.18 -6.55 -2.66
CA ASN A 363 33.77 -6.88 -2.82
C ASN A 363 33.52 -7.38 -4.24
N ASP A 364 32.65 -8.37 -4.37
CA ASP A 364 32.38 -9.05 -5.63
C ASP A 364 31.36 -8.28 -6.49
N VAL A 365 31.71 -7.05 -6.87
CA VAL A 365 30.89 -6.17 -7.71
C VAL A 365 31.75 -5.57 -8.82
N ALA A 366 31.17 -5.42 -10.00
CA ALA A 366 31.78 -4.77 -11.15
C ALA A 366 30.80 -3.85 -11.88
N VAL A 367 31.40 -2.84 -12.51
CA VAL A 367 30.73 -1.90 -13.39
C VAL A 367 31.17 -2.18 -14.81
N LEU A 368 30.18 -2.37 -15.67
CA LEU A 368 30.32 -2.54 -17.10
C LEU A 368 29.69 -1.34 -17.81
N THR A 369 30.06 -1.16 -19.08
CA THR A 369 29.50 -0.10 -19.94
C THR A 369 28.99 -0.68 -21.25
N LEU A 370 27.96 -0.07 -21.80
CA LEU A 370 27.40 -0.36 -23.12
C LEU A 370 27.28 0.94 -23.93
N ASP A 371 27.15 0.82 -25.25
CA ASP A 371 26.86 1.97 -26.11
C ASP A 371 25.37 2.30 -26.04
N LEU A 372 25.03 3.54 -25.69
CA LEU A 372 23.65 4.01 -25.62
C LEU A 372 22.90 3.91 -26.96
N LYS A 373 23.63 3.89 -28.08
CA LYS A 373 23.04 3.71 -29.42
C LYS A 373 22.47 2.31 -29.63
N ASP A 374 23.06 1.33 -28.96
CA ASP A 374 22.66 -0.07 -29.03
C ASP A 374 21.58 -0.39 -27.98
N LEU A 375 21.35 0.50 -27.01
CA LEU A 375 20.35 0.34 -25.97
C LEU A 375 18.94 0.69 -26.51
N PRO A 376 17.94 -0.18 -26.30
CA PRO A 376 16.56 0.14 -26.62
C PRO A 376 16.08 1.36 -25.82
N SER A 377 15.28 2.23 -26.45
CA SER A 377 14.74 3.46 -25.83
C SER A 377 13.78 3.23 -24.66
N ALA A 378 13.47 1.97 -24.32
CA ALA A 378 12.51 1.57 -23.29
C ALA A 378 13.13 0.78 -22.13
N VAL A 379 14.47 0.71 -22.03
CA VAL A 379 15.11 0.01 -20.90
C VAL A 379 15.03 0.88 -19.63
N PRO A 380 14.31 0.44 -18.58
CA PRO A 380 14.18 1.20 -17.34
C PRO A 380 15.51 1.24 -16.57
N VAL A 381 15.75 2.37 -15.91
CA VAL A 381 16.87 2.55 -14.98
C VAL A 381 16.46 2.01 -13.62
N LEU A 382 17.22 1.06 -13.08
CA LEU A 382 16.93 0.52 -11.76
C LEU A 382 17.34 1.52 -10.67
N PRO A 383 16.43 1.87 -9.75
CA PRO A 383 16.76 2.75 -8.62
C PRO A 383 17.69 2.04 -7.65
N LEU A 384 18.72 2.75 -7.18
CA LEU A 384 19.68 2.24 -6.20
C LEU A 384 19.37 2.85 -4.84
N GLU A 385 19.42 2.03 -3.78
CA GLU A 385 19.27 2.50 -2.41
C GLU A 385 20.54 3.22 -1.96
N THR A 386 20.42 4.48 -1.57
CA THR A 386 21.55 5.33 -1.15
C THR A 386 21.77 5.30 0.35
N GLU A 387 20.73 5.01 1.12
CA GLU A 387 20.77 5.00 2.59
C GLU A 387 21.24 3.63 3.11
N GLU A 388 22.20 3.62 4.06
CA GLU A 388 22.77 2.37 4.60
C GLU A 388 21.84 1.67 5.61
N ASP A 389 20.97 2.42 6.29
CA ASP A 389 20.15 1.93 7.40
C ASP A 389 18.78 1.33 6.98
N VAL A 390 18.53 1.17 5.68
CA VAL A 390 17.23 0.69 5.15
C VAL A 390 17.12 -0.84 5.22
N VAL A 391 18.22 -1.55 5.49
CA VAL A 391 18.28 -3.01 5.46
C VAL A 391 18.11 -3.59 6.86
N ALA A 392 16.96 -4.21 7.14
CA ALA A 392 16.67 -4.85 8.43
C ALA A 392 16.32 -6.34 8.27
N VAL A 393 16.72 -7.16 9.24
CA VAL A 393 16.37 -8.59 9.28
C VAL A 393 14.86 -8.76 9.37
N GLY A 394 14.32 -9.74 8.64
CA GLY A 394 12.88 -10.02 8.54
C GLY A 394 12.14 -9.19 7.50
N THR A 395 12.81 -8.24 6.83
CA THR A 395 12.18 -7.46 5.76
C THR A 395 12.07 -8.28 4.47
N PRO A 396 10.92 -8.22 3.75
CA PRO A 396 10.80 -8.82 2.43
C PRO A 396 11.73 -8.19 1.40
N VAL A 397 12.28 -9.05 0.56
CA VAL A 397 13.12 -8.71 -0.59
C VAL A 397 12.61 -9.41 -1.85
N VAL A 398 12.88 -8.79 -2.98
CA VAL A 398 12.61 -9.36 -4.29
C VAL A 398 13.92 -9.46 -5.05
N MET A 399 14.29 -10.65 -5.50
CA MET A 399 15.42 -10.85 -6.40
C MET A 399 14.91 -11.02 -7.82
N MET A 400 15.61 -10.45 -8.79
CA MET A 400 15.25 -10.57 -10.19
C MET A 400 16.46 -10.89 -11.05
N GLY A 401 16.47 -12.02 -11.76
CA GLY A 401 17.61 -12.40 -12.58
C GLY A 401 17.38 -13.67 -13.40
N TYR A 402 18.46 -14.32 -13.84
CA TYR A 402 18.39 -15.47 -14.73
C TYR A 402 18.98 -16.74 -14.09
N PRO A 403 18.37 -17.25 -13.00
CA PRO A 403 18.77 -18.54 -12.45
C PRO A 403 18.58 -19.65 -13.50
N LEU A 404 19.55 -20.56 -13.57
CA LEU A 404 19.73 -21.60 -14.58
C LEU A 404 19.91 -21.06 -16.02
N GLY A 405 20.14 -19.76 -16.20
CA GLY A 405 20.47 -19.14 -17.50
C GLY A 405 19.59 -19.63 -18.68
N PRO A 406 20.19 -20.08 -19.81
CA PRO A 406 19.44 -20.60 -20.95
C PRO A 406 18.78 -21.97 -20.69
N ASP A 407 19.30 -22.76 -19.75
CA ASP A 407 18.77 -24.10 -19.45
C ASP A 407 17.36 -24.00 -18.87
N ARG A 408 17.06 -22.93 -18.13
CA ARG A 408 15.68 -22.61 -17.72
C ARG A 408 14.76 -22.41 -18.92
N LEU A 409 15.22 -21.66 -19.93
CA LEU A 409 14.38 -21.34 -21.09
C LEU A 409 14.09 -22.59 -21.90
N LEU A 410 15.04 -23.51 -21.98
CA LEU A 410 14.85 -24.84 -22.54
C LEU A 410 13.88 -25.68 -21.68
N ALA A 411 14.05 -25.70 -20.35
CA ALA A 411 13.20 -26.49 -19.46
C ALA A 411 11.72 -26.05 -19.43
N LEU A 412 11.41 -24.84 -19.92
CA LEU A 412 10.03 -24.35 -20.08
C LEU A 412 9.37 -24.82 -21.39
N MET A 413 10.13 -25.46 -22.28
CA MET A 413 9.65 -25.97 -23.58
C MET A 413 9.34 -27.46 -23.49
N ASP A 414 8.66 -28.00 -24.51
CA ASP A 414 8.47 -29.44 -24.59
C ASP A 414 9.80 -30.16 -24.92
N ASP A 415 9.88 -31.46 -24.59
CA ASP A 415 11.11 -32.24 -24.77
C ASP A 415 11.57 -32.33 -26.23
N ALA A 416 10.62 -32.32 -27.18
CA ALA A 416 10.92 -32.47 -28.60
C ALA A 416 11.51 -31.17 -29.18
N GLU A 417 10.90 -30.03 -28.85
CA GLU A 417 11.35 -28.68 -29.18
C GLU A 417 12.71 -28.42 -28.54
N SER A 418 12.87 -28.69 -27.23
CA SER A 418 14.14 -28.53 -26.52
C SER A 418 15.29 -29.28 -27.16
N ARG A 419 15.08 -30.57 -27.48
CA ARG A 419 16.09 -31.39 -28.18
C ARG A 419 16.37 -30.86 -29.57
N SER A 420 15.34 -30.43 -30.31
CA SER A 420 15.52 -29.88 -31.65
C SER A 420 16.31 -28.56 -31.64
N ILE A 421 16.08 -27.70 -30.65
CA ILE A 421 16.76 -26.42 -30.46
C ILE A 421 18.21 -26.69 -30.06
N GLN A 422 18.47 -27.57 -29.09
CA GLN A 422 19.83 -27.95 -28.70
C GLN A 422 20.62 -28.56 -29.87
N GLN A 423 19.98 -29.41 -30.68
CA GLN A 423 20.61 -29.99 -31.87
C GLN A 423 20.91 -28.94 -32.96
N ARG A 424 20.00 -27.98 -33.14
CA ARG A 424 20.13 -26.91 -34.16
C ARG A 424 21.11 -25.81 -33.75
N TYR A 425 21.17 -25.49 -32.46
CA TYR A 425 21.95 -24.40 -31.89
C TYR A 425 22.95 -24.96 -30.87
N GLY A 426 23.97 -25.66 -31.36
CA GLY A 426 24.96 -26.35 -30.52
C GLY A 426 25.95 -25.44 -29.78
N THR A 427 25.81 -24.11 -29.84
CA THR A 427 26.64 -23.16 -29.08
C THR A 427 25.76 -22.25 -28.24
N LEU A 428 26.25 -21.85 -27.07
CA LEU A 428 25.55 -20.94 -26.16
C LEU A 428 25.10 -19.64 -26.86
N ASP A 429 25.99 -19.06 -27.67
CA ASP A 429 25.68 -17.82 -28.40
C ASP A 429 24.53 -18.00 -29.40
N ALA A 430 24.53 -19.10 -30.16
CA ALA A 430 23.47 -19.37 -31.13
C ALA A 430 22.12 -19.61 -30.44
N LEU A 431 22.14 -20.32 -29.31
CA LEU A 431 20.96 -20.57 -28.49
C LEU A 431 20.37 -19.27 -27.92
N LEU A 432 21.21 -18.42 -27.34
CA LEU A 432 20.78 -17.14 -26.78
C LEU A 432 20.32 -16.15 -27.85
N ALA A 433 20.98 -16.12 -29.02
CA ALA A 433 20.52 -15.34 -30.16
C ALA A 433 19.11 -15.76 -30.60
N TYR A 434 18.84 -17.06 -30.68
CA TYR A 434 17.50 -17.57 -30.98
C TYR A 434 16.46 -17.16 -29.91
N PHE A 435 16.80 -17.26 -28.62
CA PHE A 435 15.89 -16.82 -27.56
C PHE A 435 15.65 -15.31 -27.54
N ALA A 436 16.65 -14.51 -27.88
CA ALA A 436 16.50 -13.07 -28.04
C ALA A 436 15.60 -12.73 -29.22
N GLU A 437 15.83 -13.34 -30.38
CA GLU A 437 15.03 -13.13 -31.59
C GLU A 437 13.56 -13.53 -31.39
N SER A 438 13.32 -14.63 -30.66
CA SER A 438 11.97 -15.08 -30.29
C SER A 438 11.37 -14.34 -29.08
N ARG A 439 12.05 -13.32 -28.53
CA ARG A 439 11.63 -12.52 -27.36
C ARG A 439 11.31 -13.35 -26.11
N ARG A 440 12.06 -14.43 -25.91
CA ARG A 440 11.89 -15.37 -24.77
C ARG A 440 12.84 -15.07 -23.61
N ILE A 441 13.80 -14.16 -23.78
CA ILE A 441 14.67 -13.70 -22.70
C ILE A 441 13.85 -12.88 -21.71
N GLN A 442 13.51 -13.48 -20.58
CA GLN A 442 12.71 -12.84 -19.53
C GLN A 442 13.27 -13.24 -18.16
N PRO A 443 13.51 -12.28 -17.24
CA PRO A 443 14.05 -12.59 -15.94
C PRO A 443 13.04 -13.40 -15.11
N GLN A 444 13.54 -14.19 -14.18
CA GLN A 444 12.77 -14.77 -13.09
C GLN A 444 12.75 -13.80 -11.91
N THR A 445 11.59 -13.69 -11.27
CA THR A 445 11.42 -12.94 -10.04
C THR A 445 11.20 -13.93 -8.90
N THR A 446 11.96 -13.82 -7.82
CA THR A 446 11.77 -14.63 -6.60
C THR A 446 11.68 -13.71 -5.40
N GLN A 447 10.90 -14.11 -4.41
CA GLN A 447 10.71 -13.37 -3.15
C GLN A 447 11.30 -14.18 -2.00
N GLY A 448 11.71 -13.45 -0.97
CA GLY A 448 12.19 -14.00 0.30
C GLY A 448 12.31 -12.89 1.33
N ASN A 449 12.92 -13.18 2.47
CA ASN A 449 13.17 -12.25 3.55
C ASN A 449 14.66 -12.20 3.86
N ILE A 450 15.10 -11.06 4.37
CA ILE A 450 16.46 -10.90 4.91
C ILE A 450 16.59 -11.75 6.17
N THR A 451 17.57 -12.65 6.20
CA THR A 451 17.84 -13.55 7.32
C THR A 451 18.94 -13.05 8.23
N ASP A 452 19.91 -12.30 7.69
CA ASP A 452 21.01 -11.71 8.45
C ASP A 452 21.61 -10.51 7.68
N VAL A 453 22.21 -9.56 8.39
CA VAL A 453 22.85 -8.36 7.80
C VAL A 453 24.19 -8.11 8.49
N ASN A 454 25.26 -7.99 7.70
CA ASN A 454 26.58 -7.59 8.16
C ASN A 454 27.14 -6.50 7.24
N LYS A 455 28.15 -5.74 7.70
CA LYS A 455 28.74 -4.57 7.00
C LYS A 455 29.17 -4.83 5.55
N GLY A 456 29.36 -6.08 5.15
CA GLY A 456 29.75 -6.44 3.79
C GLY A 456 28.78 -7.35 3.04
N ARG A 457 27.69 -7.83 3.67
CA ARG A 457 26.83 -8.89 3.13
C ARG A 457 25.41 -8.80 3.66
N ILE A 458 24.44 -9.04 2.78
CA ILE A 458 23.04 -9.23 3.11
C ILE A 458 22.70 -10.69 2.87
N ALA A 459 22.26 -11.43 3.88
CA ALA A 459 21.79 -12.80 3.74
C ALA A 459 20.26 -12.82 3.61
N TYR A 460 19.73 -13.65 2.72
CA TYR A 460 18.28 -13.74 2.47
C TYR A 460 17.89 -15.11 1.90
N ASP A 461 16.62 -15.49 1.99
CA ASP A 461 16.13 -16.85 1.65
C ASP A 461 15.39 -16.96 0.30
N ALA A 462 15.39 -15.90 -0.53
CA ALA A 462 14.73 -15.94 -1.84
C ALA A 462 15.45 -16.92 -2.78
N ARG A 463 14.72 -17.81 -3.45
CA ARG A 463 15.30 -18.89 -4.27
C ARG A 463 16.14 -18.36 -5.43
N THR A 464 17.30 -18.98 -5.68
CA THR A 464 18.20 -18.71 -6.80
C THR A 464 18.95 -19.97 -7.23
N ALA A 465 19.70 -19.89 -8.33
CA ALA A 465 20.60 -20.93 -8.82
C ALA A 465 21.77 -20.27 -9.58
N GLU A 466 22.67 -21.08 -10.14
CA GLU A 466 23.72 -20.60 -11.06
C GLU A 466 23.11 -19.73 -12.18
N GLY A 467 23.80 -18.68 -12.61
CA GLY A 467 23.26 -17.67 -13.54
C GLY A 467 22.46 -16.54 -12.85
N GLY A 468 21.98 -16.75 -11.62
CA GLY A 468 21.40 -15.71 -10.78
C GLY A 468 22.42 -14.72 -10.19
N SER A 469 23.72 -15.05 -10.22
CA SER A 469 24.79 -14.14 -9.79
C SER A 469 24.76 -12.84 -10.60
N GLY A 470 24.79 -11.71 -9.91
CA GLY A 470 24.74 -10.36 -10.45
C GLY A 470 23.32 -9.80 -10.52
N ALA A 471 22.32 -10.56 -10.09
CA ALA A 471 20.93 -10.12 -10.02
C ALA A 471 20.74 -9.00 -8.99
N PRO A 472 19.96 -7.95 -9.30
CA PRO A 472 19.52 -6.99 -8.31
C PRO A 472 18.63 -7.67 -7.25
N VAL A 473 18.87 -7.29 -6.00
CA VAL A 473 18.01 -7.57 -4.85
C VAL A 473 17.34 -6.27 -4.44
N PHE A 474 16.02 -6.22 -4.54
CA PHE A 474 15.20 -5.07 -4.20
C PHE A 474 14.70 -5.17 -2.76
N GLY A 475 14.72 -4.03 -2.05
CA GLY A 475 14.07 -3.87 -0.75
C GLY A 475 12.59 -3.51 -0.89
N GLN A 476 11.94 -3.25 0.24
CA GLN A 476 10.50 -2.94 0.31
C GLN A 476 10.10 -1.65 -0.44
N LEU A 477 11.01 -0.67 -0.51
CA LEU A 477 10.81 0.59 -1.22
C LEU A 477 10.91 0.43 -2.75
N GLY A 478 11.28 -0.77 -3.24
CA GLY A 478 11.50 -1.03 -4.65
C GLY A 478 12.85 -0.51 -5.19
N HIS A 479 13.75 -0.09 -4.31
CA HIS A 479 15.14 0.21 -4.62
C HIS A 479 16.02 -1.03 -4.52
N VAL A 480 17.04 -1.12 -5.36
CA VAL A 480 18.06 -2.16 -5.29
C VAL A 480 18.92 -1.91 -4.05
N ILE A 481 18.91 -2.86 -3.10
CA ILE A 481 19.70 -2.83 -1.85
C ILE A 481 20.97 -3.67 -1.96
N GLY A 482 21.07 -4.56 -2.96
CA GLY A 482 22.25 -5.39 -3.15
C GLY A 482 22.32 -6.11 -4.48
N VAL A 483 23.48 -6.73 -4.73
CA VAL A 483 23.79 -7.54 -5.90
C VAL A 483 23.98 -8.98 -5.46
N ASN A 484 23.08 -9.88 -5.85
CA ASN A 484 23.14 -11.30 -5.51
C ASN A 484 24.46 -11.91 -5.97
N PHE A 485 25.07 -12.75 -5.13
CA PHE A 485 26.16 -13.65 -5.50
C PHE A 485 25.91 -15.01 -4.83
N ALA A 486 25.80 -16.06 -5.64
CA ALA A 486 25.61 -17.40 -5.10
C ALA A 486 26.96 -17.99 -4.66
N ILE A 487 27.10 -18.39 -3.39
CA ILE A 487 28.19 -19.27 -2.93
C ILE A 487 27.61 -20.67 -2.71
N SER A 488 28.30 -21.67 -3.23
CA SER A 488 27.92 -23.08 -3.34
C SER A 488 27.61 -23.81 -2.01
N THR A 489 26.47 -24.49 -2.00
CA THR A 489 26.16 -25.90 -1.64
C THR A 489 26.18 -26.50 -0.23
N GLU A 490 26.68 -25.88 0.84
CA GLU A 490 26.59 -26.54 2.18
C GLU A 490 25.37 -26.14 3.01
N SER A 491 24.75 -25.00 2.70
CA SER A 491 23.48 -24.56 3.30
C SER A 491 22.54 -24.11 2.18
N GLN A 492 21.54 -24.93 1.84
CA GLN A 492 20.50 -24.58 0.87
C GLN A 492 19.54 -23.48 1.37
N ALA A 493 19.76 -22.93 2.56
CA ALA A 493 18.79 -22.08 3.26
C ALA A 493 19.05 -20.57 3.12
N SER A 494 20.19 -20.11 2.60
CA SER A 494 20.46 -18.67 2.48
C SER A 494 21.37 -18.32 1.31
N ASN A 495 20.95 -17.29 0.58
CA ASN A 495 21.68 -16.61 -0.48
C ASN A 495 22.30 -15.32 0.08
N PHE A 496 23.28 -14.77 -0.63
CA PHE A 496 23.99 -13.58 -0.19
C PHE A 496 23.98 -12.51 -1.28
N ALA A 497 23.90 -11.25 -0.87
CA ALA A 497 24.07 -10.10 -1.74
C ALA A 497 25.18 -9.19 -1.22
N VAL A 498 25.95 -8.62 -2.14
CA VAL A 498 26.86 -7.51 -1.83
C VAL A 498 26.01 -6.25 -1.70
N PRO A 499 26.11 -5.48 -0.60
CA PRO A 499 25.39 -4.21 -0.44
C PRO A 499 25.60 -3.26 -1.63
N ILE A 500 24.53 -2.60 -2.07
CA ILE A 500 24.55 -1.78 -3.29
C ILE A 500 25.47 -0.57 -3.18
N GLN A 501 25.75 -0.10 -1.96
CA GLN A 501 26.61 1.05 -1.68
C GLN A 501 28.01 0.86 -2.27
N TYR A 502 28.54 -0.37 -2.23
CA TYR A 502 29.81 -0.68 -2.90
C TYR A 502 29.72 -0.55 -4.42
N GLY A 503 28.57 -0.84 -5.02
CA GLY A 503 28.30 -0.59 -6.43
C GLY A 503 28.18 0.91 -6.74
N ILE A 504 27.50 1.68 -5.89
CA ILE A 504 27.38 3.14 -6.02
C ILE A 504 28.74 3.83 -5.96
N GLU A 505 29.60 3.46 -5.00
CA GLU A 505 30.97 4.00 -4.92
C GLU A 505 31.77 3.71 -6.19
N LEU A 506 31.64 2.51 -6.76
CA LEU A 506 32.31 2.14 -8.00
C LEU A 506 31.75 2.91 -9.19
N LEU A 507 30.43 3.09 -9.27
CA LEU A 507 29.76 3.87 -10.31
C LEU A 507 30.24 5.32 -10.29
N GLN A 508 30.26 5.96 -9.12
CA GLN A 508 30.73 7.34 -8.96
C GLN A 508 32.18 7.51 -9.42
N ARG A 509 33.06 6.59 -9.03
CA ARG A 509 34.47 6.57 -9.50
C ARG A 509 34.58 6.31 -11.01
N ALA A 510 33.64 5.58 -11.59
CA ALA A 510 33.58 5.32 -13.03
C ALA A 510 33.02 6.51 -13.84
N GLY A 511 32.51 7.55 -13.18
CA GLY A 511 31.96 8.76 -13.78
C GLY A 511 30.44 8.78 -13.93
N TRP A 512 29.72 7.82 -13.32
CA TRP A 512 28.26 7.80 -13.31
C TRP A 512 27.69 8.88 -12.40
N LYS A 513 26.58 9.48 -12.80
CA LYS A 513 25.84 10.47 -12.02
C LYS A 513 24.50 9.90 -11.62
N TYR A 514 24.22 9.88 -10.32
CA TYR A 514 22.90 9.50 -9.86
C TYR A 514 21.88 10.51 -10.34
N THR A 515 20.95 10.06 -11.19
CA THR A 515 19.72 10.79 -11.47
C THR A 515 18.64 10.05 -10.72
N PRO A 516 18.07 10.60 -9.63
CA PRO A 516 16.97 9.96 -8.94
C PRO A 516 15.85 9.69 -9.96
N PRO A 517 15.17 8.52 -9.87
CA PRO A 517 14.00 8.27 -10.69
C PRO A 517 13.06 9.45 -10.52
N THR A 518 12.66 10.08 -11.62
CA THR A 518 11.55 11.02 -11.57
C THR A 518 10.39 10.18 -11.06
N GLU A 519 9.92 10.45 -9.83
CA GLU A 519 8.64 9.92 -9.37
C GLU A 519 7.69 10.08 -10.53
N SER A 520 7.11 8.96 -10.98
CA SER A 520 6.03 8.97 -11.95
C SER A 520 5.06 10.03 -11.46
N LYS A 521 5.03 11.19 -12.13
CA LYS A 521 4.13 12.28 -11.78
C LYS A 521 2.75 11.65 -11.73
N GLU A 522 2.18 11.50 -10.55
CA GLU A 522 0.73 11.56 -10.44
C GLU A 522 0.34 12.84 -11.19
N PRO A 523 -0.67 12.79 -12.07
CA PRO A 523 -1.06 13.96 -12.84
C PRO A 523 -1.35 15.11 -11.87
N GLU A 524 -0.45 16.08 -11.86
CA GLU A 524 -0.46 17.30 -11.07
C GLU A 524 -1.62 18.18 -11.59
N ASN A 525 -2.84 17.84 -11.17
CA ASN A 525 -4.06 18.61 -11.38
C ASN A 525 -4.91 18.55 -10.10
N ALA A 526 -4.36 19.10 -9.01
CA ALA A 526 -5.16 19.52 -7.86
C ALA A 526 -4.74 20.94 -7.48
N PRO A 527 -5.61 21.96 -7.64
CA PRO A 527 -5.29 23.32 -7.27
C PRO A 527 -5.14 23.46 -5.75
N PRO A 528 -4.29 24.39 -5.26
CA PRO A 528 -4.03 24.54 -3.83
C PRO A 528 -5.28 25.01 -3.08
N PRO A 529 -5.44 24.63 -1.79
CA PRO A 529 -6.59 25.01 -1.00
C PRO A 529 -6.61 26.53 -0.76
N PRO A 530 -7.78 27.18 -0.86
CA PRO A 530 -7.91 28.61 -0.61
C PRO A 530 -7.58 28.94 0.86
N LYS A 531 -6.82 30.03 1.04
CA LYS A 531 -6.42 30.60 2.33
C LYS A 531 -7.57 31.12 3.15
#